data_AF-U6L5W1-F1
#
_entry.id   AF-U6L5W1-F1
#
_cell.length_a   1.000
_cell.length_b   1.000
_cell.length_c   1.000
_cell.angle_alpha   90.00
_cell.angle_beta   90.00
_cell.angle_gamma   90.00
#
_symmetry.space_group_name_H-M   'P 1'
#
loop_
_entity.id
_entity.type
_entity.pdbx_description
1 polymer ?
#
loop_
_entity_poly.entity_id
_entity_poly.type
_entity_poly.pdbx_seq_one_letter_code
_entity_poly.pdbx_strand_id
1 'polypeptide(L)'
;MGGGSTRGKRKRQQAAPEGAAAAAASAAAAPEKAAAAATAAAPPIAAAAASEAAAATAAAAAAEPRSPSPAPKRPLYQQTQQQQQQQQQQQQMCVLLQQQFCLYLNENFSSDPVGVFALWDFCCTYTPAGLNAKQALHAVGLTLCGPFDLLENPASSFPPSHSRGFYTLPECIPVLRCSSSNSSSSNSSSSSSSSEGLSPLYCLFRDREQQQPEAVVLNDPTASAVHTVHAAASTNPKPSKAAAAAAAEGLPLLFAAVIRHAVENTQKEAANSSNGQLNPQAK
;
A
#
# COMPACT_ATOMS: atom_id res chain seq x y z
N MET A 1 21.00 -63.12 -12.36
CA MET A 1 19.72 -63.31 -13.07
C MET A 1 18.59 -63.30 -12.05
N GLY A 2 17.53 -62.53 -12.29
CA GLY A 2 16.26 -62.63 -11.54
C GLY A 2 16.04 -61.60 -10.43
N GLY A 3 15.67 -60.37 -10.81
CA GLY A 3 15.11 -59.37 -9.88
C GLY A 3 13.76 -58.90 -10.40
N GLY A 4 12.68 -59.54 -9.93
CA GLY A 4 11.31 -59.23 -10.32
C GLY A 4 10.81 -57.93 -9.68
N SER A 5 10.43 -56.97 -10.52
CA SER A 5 9.83 -55.69 -10.10
C SER A 5 8.30 -55.79 -10.15
N THR A 6 7.65 -55.72 -8.99
CA THR A 6 6.19 -55.76 -8.86
C THR A 6 5.58 -54.38 -9.06
N ARG A 7 4.87 -54.23 -10.18
CA ARG A 7 4.17 -53.01 -10.61
C ARG A 7 2.83 -52.87 -9.86
N GLY A 8 2.79 -52.01 -8.85
CA GLY A 8 1.56 -51.65 -8.13
C GLY A 8 0.65 -50.73 -8.95
N LYS A 9 -0.52 -51.23 -9.37
CA LYS A 9 -1.60 -50.45 -9.98
C LYS A 9 -2.39 -49.73 -8.87
N ARG A 10 -2.34 -48.40 -8.82
CA ARG A 10 -3.26 -47.59 -8.00
C ARG A 10 -4.47 -47.17 -8.85
N LYS A 11 -5.63 -47.68 -8.45
CA LYS A 11 -6.97 -47.40 -9.00
C LYS A 11 -7.43 -46.05 -8.45
N ARG A 12 -7.43 -45.00 -9.28
CA ARG A 12 -8.09 -43.72 -8.97
C ARG A 12 -9.60 -43.89 -9.14
N GLN A 13 -10.35 -43.82 -8.04
CA GLN A 13 -11.78 -43.58 -8.08
C GLN A 13 -12.01 -42.08 -8.32
N GLN A 14 -12.61 -41.76 -9.47
CA GLN A 14 -13.29 -40.49 -9.73
C GLN A 14 -14.66 -40.56 -9.05
N ALA A 15 -14.95 -39.61 -8.16
CA ALA A 15 -16.30 -39.29 -7.73
C ALA A 15 -16.62 -37.88 -8.25
N ALA A 16 -17.73 -37.77 -8.98
CA ALA A 16 -18.29 -36.52 -9.46
C ALA A 16 -19.02 -35.80 -8.31
N PRO A 17 -19.08 -34.45 -8.30
CA PRO A 17 -20.06 -33.73 -7.51
C PRO A 17 -21.32 -33.45 -8.34
N GLU A 18 -22.42 -34.12 -7.99
CA GLU A 18 -23.78 -33.67 -8.31
C GLU A 18 -24.18 -32.55 -7.34
N GLY A 19 -24.85 -31.53 -7.88
CA GLY A 19 -25.09 -30.27 -7.20
C GLY A 19 -26.24 -30.26 -6.19
N ALA A 20 -26.38 -29.11 -5.55
CA ALA A 20 -27.65 -28.66 -4.99
C ALA A 20 -27.66 -27.13 -4.96
N ALA A 21 -28.49 -26.55 -5.82
CA ALA A 21 -29.00 -25.20 -5.69
C ALA A 21 -30.13 -25.21 -4.66
N ALA A 22 -30.15 -24.24 -3.74
CA ALA A 22 -31.37 -23.80 -3.08
C ALA A 22 -31.21 -22.37 -2.54
N ALA A 23 -32.08 -21.50 -3.03
CA ALA A 23 -32.34 -20.17 -2.54
C ALA A 23 -33.16 -20.20 -1.24
N ALA A 24 -33.05 -19.17 -0.39
CA ALA A 24 -34.19 -18.50 0.26
C ALA A 24 -33.77 -17.35 1.20
N ALA A 25 -34.28 -16.16 0.86
CA ALA A 25 -35.03 -15.22 1.71
C ALA A 25 -34.53 -14.79 3.12
N SER A 26 -34.25 -13.49 3.23
CA SER A 26 -34.90 -12.50 4.11
C SER A 26 -35.26 -12.89 5.55
N ALA A 27 -34.63 -12.22 6.52
CA ALA A 27 -35.33 -11.73 7.71
C ALA A 27 -34.68 -10.45 8.26
N ALA A 28 -35.50 -9.40 8.32
CA ALA A 28 -35.23 -8.17 9.02
C ALA A 28 -35.31 -8.38 10.54
N ALA A 29 -34.44 -7.70 11.30
CA ALA A 29 -34.73 -7.32 12.68
C ALA A 29 -33.86 -6.11 13.06
N ALA A 30 -34.52 -4.98 13.27
CA ALA A 30 -34.00 -3.87 14.05
C ALA A 30 -33.86 -4.28 15.53
N PRO A 31 -33.05 -3.55 16.31
CA PRO A 31 -33.65 -2.94 17.48
C PRO A 31 -33.32 -1.45 17.63
N GLU A 32 -34.39 -0.74 17.94
CA GLU A 32 -34.46 0.60 18.51
C GLU A 32 -33.81 0.65 19.91
N LYS A 33 -33.02 1.71 20.14
CA LYS A 33 -33.15 2.63 21.30
C LYS A 33 -32.68 2.15 22.69
N ALA A 34 -31.55 2.69 23.14
CA ALA A 34 -31.47 3.44 24.40
C ALA A 34 -30.17 4.27 24.45
N ALA A 35 -30.34 5.54 24.81
CA ALA A 35 -29.31 6.56 24.87
C ALA A 35 -28.52 6.51 26.20
N ALA A 36 -27.25 6.91 26.16
CA ALA A 36 -26.59 7.57 27.28
C ALA A 36 -25.60 8.60 26.73
N ALA A 37 -25.80 9.84 27.16
CA ALA A 37 -25.10 11.04 26.75
C ALA A 37 -23.64 11.04 27.24
N ALA A 38 -22.72 11.44 26.36
CA ALA A 38 -21.43 11.99 26.74
C ALA A 38 -21.10 13.15 25.80
N THR A 39 -21.60 14.33 26.19
CA THR A 39 -21.15 15.63 25.70
C THR A 39 -19.69 15.85 26.11
N ALA A 40 -18.75 15.59 25.22
CA ALA A 40 -17.38 16.06 25.35
C ALA A 40 -17.23 17.37 24.57
N ALA A 41 -16.91 18.43 25.30
CA ALA A 41 -16.83 19.80 24.86
C ALA A 41 -15.79 20.01 23.76
N ALA A 42 -16.20 20.67 22.69
CA ALA A 42 -15.29 21.28 21.71
C ALA A 42 -14.55 22.45 22.37
N PRO A 43 -13.23 22.62 22.13
CA PRO A 43 -12.55 23.84 22.52
C PRO A 43 -13.03 25.01 21.63
N PRO A 44 -13.30 26.20 22.20
CA PRO A 44 -13.67 27.37 21.41
C PRO A 44 -12.47 27.88 20.62
N ILE A 45 -12.62 27.92 19.29
CA ILE A 45 -11.71 28.65 18.40
C ILE A 45 -12.00 30.13 18.61
N ALA A 46 -11.16 30.79 19.42
CA ALA A 46 -11.20 32.22 19.59
C ALA A 46 -10.76 32.90 18.29
N ALA A 47 -11.73 33.49 17.60
CA ALA A 47 -11.50 34.50 16.58
C ALA A 47 -10.97 35.78 17.26
N ALA A 48 -9.70 36.10 17.02
CA ALA A 48 -9.15 37.42 17.31
C ALA A 48 -8.86 38.11 15.97
N ALA A 49 -9.79 38.98 15.58
CA ALA A 49 -9.56 40.04 14.64
C ALA A 49 -8.64 41.09 15.30
N ALA A 50 -7.60 41.52 14.60
CA ALA A 50 -6.93 42.78 14.86
C ALA A 50 -6.53 43.40 13.51
N SER A 51 -7.28 44.42 13.12
CA SER A 51 -6.90 45.41 12.13
C SER A 51 -6.15 46.56 12.82
N GLU A 52 -5.03 46.99 12.27
CA GLU A 52 -4.46 48.35 12.37
C GLU A 52 -3.27 48.37 11.38
N ALA A 53 -3.35 48.96 10.19
CA ALA A 53 -3.46 50.39 9.84
C ALA A 53 -2.16 51.19 10.09
N ALA A 54 -1.74 51.88 9.01
CA ALA A 54 -0.84 53.04 8.95
C ALA A 54 0.65 52.79 9.24
N ALA A 55 1.63 53.50 8.66
CA ALA A 55 1.72 54.46 7.57
C ALA A 55 3.22 54.80 7.43
N ALA A 56 3.64 55.22 6.22
CA ALA A 56 4.82 56.05 5.91
C ALA A 56 6.20 55.49 6.35
N THR A 57 7.25 55.53 5.53
CA THR A 57 7.78 56.73 4.87
C THR A 57 8.56 56.38 3.62
N ALA A 58 8.35 57.23 2.61
CA ALA A 58 9.18 57.37 1.44
C ALA A 58 10.64 57.65 1.81
N ALA A 59 11.56 56.88 1.22
CA ALA A 59 12.94 57.28 1.02
C ALA A 59 13.29 56.96 -0.45
N ALA A 60 13.05 57.95 -1.30
CA ALA A 60 13.53 57.99 -2.67
C ALA A 60 15.05 58.17 -2.65
N ALA A 61 15.79 57.06 -2.68
CA ALA A 61 17.21 57.06 -2.98
C ALA A 61 17.40 56.74 -4.46
N ALA A 62 17.93 57.71 -5.18
CA ALA A 62 18.39 57.60 -6.55
C ALA A 62 19.40 56.44 -6.67
N ALA A 63 18.93 55.28 -7.15
CA ALA A 63 19.78 54.15 -7.47
C ALA A 63 20.06 54.17 -8.97
N GLU A 64 21.34 54.29 -9.32
CA GLU A 64 21.84 54.25 -10.68
C GLU A 64 21.35 53.03 -11.46
N PRO A 65 21.15 53.17 -12.79
CA PRO A 65 20.80 52.06 -13.68
C PRO A 65 22.00 51.11 -13.81
N ARG A 66 22.12 50.16 -12.87
CA ARG A 66 23.06 49.04 -12.99
C ARG A 66 22.66 48.19 -14.18
N SER A 67 23.48 48.27 -15.22
CA SER A 67 23.42 47.43 -16.42
C SER A 67 23.18 45.96 -16.05
N PRO A 68 22.13 45.31 -16.57
CA PRO A 68 21.86 43.91 -16.28
C PRO A 68 23.01 43.07 -16.83
N SER A 69 23.84 42.52 -15.93
CA SER A 69 24.84 41.54 -16.30
C SER A 69 24.13 40.34 -16.94
N PRO A 70 24.50 39.92 -18.16
CA PRO A 70 23.84 38.80 -18.83
C PRO A 70 24.06 37.54 -17.99
N ALA A 71 22.99 37.08 -17.33
CA ALA A 71 23.01 35.86 -16.56
C ALA A 71 23.54 34.72 -17.45
N PRO A 72 24.52 33.93 -16.96
CA PRO A 72 25.07 32.83 -17.72
C PRO A 72 23.92 31.87 -18.05
N LYS A 73 23.61 31.75 -19.34
CA LYS A 73 22.66 30.77 -19.85
C LYS A 73 23.24 29.41 -19.49
N ARG A 74 22.75 28.79 -18.41
CA ARG A 74 23.07 27.39 -18.11
C ARG A 74 22.80 26.59 -19.38
N PRO A 75 23.72 25.72 -19.81
CA PRO A 75 23.55 24.98 -21.05
C PRO A 75 22.33 24.07 -20.90
N LEU A 76 21.21 24.46 -21.52
CA LEU A 76 19.98 23.65 -21.60
C LEU A 76 20.27 22.20 -22.03
N TYR A 77 21.31 22.01 -22.86
CA TYR A 77 21.80 20.70 -23.28
C TYR A 77 22.12 19.75 -22.11
N GLN A 78 22.69 20.24 -21.01
CA GLN A 78 23.04 19.38 -19.88
C GLN A 78 21.78 18.90 -19.14
N GLN A 79 20.75 19.74 -19.03
CA GLN A 79 19.47 19.38 -18.44
C GLN A 79 18.73 18.35 -19.31
N THR A 80 18.70 18.55 -20.63
CA THR A 80 18.07 17.61 -21.57
C THR A 80 18.74 16.23 -21.53
N GLN A 81 20.07 16.18 -21.47
CA GLN A 81 20.81 14.91 -21.43
C GLN A 81 20.51 14.12 -20.14
N GLN A 82 20.45 14.81 -19.00
CA GLN A 82 20.12 14.17 -17.72
C GLN A 82 18.68 13.63 -17.71
N GLN A 83 17.73 14.38 -18.27
CA GLN A 83 16.33 13.95 -18.37
C GLN A 83 16.17 12.71 -19.26
N GLN A 84 16.90 12.64 -20.37
CA GLN A 84 16.83 11.49 -21.28
C GLN A 84 17.39 10.21 -20.63
N GLN A 85 18.47 10.32 -19.84
CA GLN A 85 19.04 9.18 -19.13
C GLN A 85 18.08 8.63 -18.06
N GLN A 86 17.40 9.52 -17.34
CA GLN A 86 16.40 9.13 -16.34
C GLN A 86 15.22 8.38 -16.98
N GLN A 87 14.76 8.85 -18.15
CA GLN A 87 13.66 8.19 -18.88
C GLN A 87 14.03 6.78 -19.35
N GLN A 88 15.27 6.56 -19.81
CA GLN A 88 15.72 5.21 -20.21
C GLN A 88 15.77 4.24 -19.02
N GLN A 89 16.29 4.68 -17.88
CA GLN A 89 16.33 3.84 -16.68
C GLN A 89 14.91 3.45 -16.23
N GLN A 90 13.99 4.40 -16.29
CA GLN A 90 12.58 4.20 -15.98
C GLN A 90 11.91 3.17 -16.91
N GLN A 91 12.15 3.25 -18.22
CA GLN A 91 11.64 2.25 -19.16
C GLN A 91 12.19 0.85 -18.87
N GLN A 92 13.49 0.75 -18.57
CA GLN A 92 14.11 -0.53 -18.18
C GLN A 92 13.45 -1.09 -16.92
N MET A 93 13.17 -0.25 -15.93
CA MET A 93 12.46 -0.67 -14.72
C MET A 93 11.04 -1.17 -15.02
N CYS A 94 10.29 -0.51 -15.90
CA CYS A 94 8.97 -0.97 -16.32
C CYS A 94 9.03 -2.34 -16.99
N VAL A 95 10.02 -2.55 -17.88
CA VAL A 95 10.23 -3.83 -18.54
C VAL A 95 10.57 -4.93 -17.53
N LEU A 96 11.41 -4.66 -16.52
CA LEU A 96 11.73 -5.64 -15.49
C LEU A 96 10.51 -5.98 -14.62
N LEU A 97 9.70 -4.99 -14.23
CA LEU A 97 8.45 -5.20 -13.51
C LEU A 97 7.45 -6.05 -14.31
N GLN A 98 7.35 -5.78 -15.61
CA GLN A 98 6.53 -6.57 -16.53
C GLN A 98 7.05 -8.00 -16.66
N GLN A 99 8.37 -8.21 -16.75
CA GLN A 99 8.91 -9.56 -16.92
C GLN A 99 8.81 -10.40 -15.65
N GLN A 100 9.12 -9.81 -14.48
CA GLN A 100 9.19 -10.57 -13.23
C GLN A 100 7.84 -10.72 -12.52
N PHE A 101 6.98 -9.70 -12.59
CA PHE A 101 5.70 -9.67 -11.89
C PHE A 101 4.51 -9.64 -12.84
N CYS A 102 4.75 -9.69 -14.16
CA CYS A 102 3.73 -9.50 -15.19
C CYS A 102 2.97 -8.17 -15.01
N LEU A 103 3.54 -7.17 -14.35
CA LEU A 103 2.86 -5.92 -14.07
C LEU A 103 2.99 -4.96 -15.26
N TYR A 104 1.88 -4.72 -15.97
CA TYR A 104 1.85 -3.81 -17.12
C TYR A 104 1.60 -2.37 -16.62
N LEU A 105 2.68 -1.59 -16.53
CA LEU A 105 2.61 -0.16 -16.23
C LEU A 105 2.65 0.62 -17.54
N ASN A 106 1.83 1.67 -17.64
CA ASN A 106 1.88 2.56 -18.81
C ASN A 106 3.22 3.31 -18.83
N GLU A 107 3.78 3.51 -20.03
CA GLU A 107 5.03 4.28 -20.23
C GLU A 107 4.91 5.74 -19.74
N ASN A 108 3.67 6.23 -19.62
CA ASN A 108 3.35 7.52 -19.04
C ASN A 108 3.27 7.42 -17.51
N PHE A 109 4.44 7.55 -16.85
CA PHE A 109 4.59 7.57 -15.38
C PHE A 109 3.67 8.55 -14.67
N SER A 110 3.40 9.70 -15.28
CA SER A 110 2.50 10.72 -14.75
C SER A 110 1.04 10.25 -14.62
N SER A 111 0.70 9.14 -15.27
CA SER A 111 -0.64 8.58 -15.31
C SER A 111 -0.71 7.15 -14.76
N ASP A 112 0.28 6.71 -13.97
CA ASP A 112 0.26 5.38 -13.34
C ASP A 112 -1.04 5.19 -12.55
N PRO A 113 -2.02 4.44 -13.08
CA PRO A 113 -3.35 4.36 -12.48
C PRO A 113 -3.35 3.44 -11.26
N VAL A 114 -2.38 2.53 -11.19
CA VAL A 114 -2.14 1.67 -10.04
C VAL A 114 -1.42 2.46 -8.97
N GLY A 115 -0.44 3.27 -9.39
CA GLY A 115 0.32 4.17 -8.54
C GLY A 115 1.46 3.51 -7.78
N VAL A 116 2.06 2.47 -8.36
CA VAL A 116 3.21 1.78 -7.76
C VAL A 116 4.39 2.74 -7.61
N PHE A 117 4.69 3.52 -8.66
CA PHE A 117 5.79 4.48 -8.59
C PHE A 117 5.50 5.64 -7.64
N ALA A 118 4.27 6.15 -7.65
CA ALA A 118 3.88 7.22 -6.73
C ALA A 118 3.95 6.78 -5.26
N LEU A 119 3.57 5.53 -4.94
CA LEU A 119 3.75 4.99 -3.59
C LEU A 119 5.24 4.84 -3.25
N TRP A 120 6.06 4.36 -4.18
CA TRP A 120 7.50 4.24 -3.97
C TRP A 120 8.16 5.59 -3.70
N ASP A 121 7.86 6.60 -4.53
CA ASP A 121 8.37 7.96 -4.39
C ASP A 121 7.92 8.59 -3.06
N PHE A 122 6.66 8.36 -2.66
CA PHE A 122 6.16 8.73 -1.35
C PHE A 122 7.03 8.11 -0.24
N CYS A 123 7.22 6.78 -0.26
CA CYS A 123 8.03 6.10 0.74
C CYS A 123 9.49 6.58 0.76
N CYS A 124 10.11 6.84 -0.40
CA CYS A 124 11.45 7.42 -0.47
C CYS A 124 11.50 8.84 0.15
N THR A 125 10.47 9.65 -0.08
CA THR A 125 10.41 11.04 0.42
C THR A 125 10.30 11.09 1.95
N TYR A 126 9.52 10.17 2.54
CA TYR A 126 9.30 10.11 3.99
C TYR A 126 10.32 9.24 4.73
N THR A 127 11.27 8.62 4.03
CA THR A 127 12.32 7.81 4.66
C THR A 127 13.58 8.66 4.88
N PRO A 128 14.08 8.77 6.13
CA PRO A 128 15.34 9.43 6.42
C PRO A 128 16.51 8.82 5.64
N ALA A 129 17.51 9.64 5.28
CA ALA A 129 18.69 9.18 4.58
C ALA A 129 19.40 8.04 5.35
N GLY A 130 19.70 6.94 4.64
CA GLY A 130 20.34 5.75 5.21
C GLY A 130 19.36 4.70 5.74
N LEU A 131 18.06 4.95 5.74
CA LEU A 131 17.03 3.95 6.03
C LEU A 131 16.44 3.36 4.74
N ASN A 132 15.82 2.19 4.87
CA ASN A 132 15.21 1.46 3.77
C ASN A 132 13.80 1.98 3.49
N ALA A 133 13.54 2.44 2.26
CA ALA A 133 12.25 2.97 1.84
C ALA A 133 11.10 1.94 2.00
N LYS A 134 11.38 0.63 1.95
CA LYS A 134 10.36 -0.40 2.17
C LYS A 134 9.80 -0.42 3.58
N GLN A 135 10.57 0.07 4.54
CA GLN A 135 10.19 0.16 5.95
C GLN A 135 9.52 1.49 6.29
N ALA A 136 9.31 2.40 5.32
CA ALA A 136 8.67 3.69 5.54
C ALA A 136 7.28 3.56 6.20
N LEU A 137 6.55 2.49 5.87
CA LEU A 137 5.22 2.21 6.39
C LEU A 137 5.21 1.29 7.62
N HIS A 138 6.39 0.97 8.18
CA HIS A 138 6.47 0.04 9.31
C HIS A 138 5.78 0.59 10.57
N ALA A 139 5.72 1.91 10.73
CA ALA A 139 5.00 2.57 11.83
C ALA A 139 3.48 2.29 11.82
N VAL A 140 2.90 1.99 10.65
CA VAL A 140 1.49 1.58 10.49
C VAL A 140 1.34 0.07 10.31
N GLY A 141 2.39 -0.69 10.65
CA GLY A 141 2.40 -2.15 10.55
C GLY A 141 2.38 -2.67 9.11
N LEU A 142 2.91 -1.91 8.15
CA LEU A 142 3.00 -2.34 6.75
C LEU A 142 4.46 -2.37 6.28
N THR A 143 4.79 -3.31 5.41
CA THR A 143 6.09 -3.38 4.73
C THR A 143 5.87 -3.57 3.23
N LEU A 144 6.57 -2.80 2.41
CA LEU A 144 6.54 -2.96 0.95
C LEU A 144 7.26 -4.25 0.51
N CYS A 145 6.69 -4.99 -0.43
CA CYS A 145 7.26 -6.24 -0.96
C CYS A 145 6.95 -6.44 -2.46
N GLY A 146 7.47 -7.52 -3.06
CA GLY A 146 7.20 -7.89 -4.44
C GLY A 146 7.81 -6.90 -5.44
N PRO A 147 7.02 -6.17 -6.24
CA PRO A 147 7.51 -5.12 -7.14
C PRO A 147 8.48 -4.12 -6.48
N PHE A 148 8.24 -3.78 -5.21
CA PHE A 148 9.07 -2.83 -4.48
C PHE A 148 10.46 -3.39 -4.11
N ASP A 149 10.61 -4.71 -4.02
CA ASP A 149 11.92 -5.35 -3.82
C ASP A 149 12.82 -5.16 -5.05
N LEU A 150 12.20 -5.14 -6.24
CA LEU A 150 12.89 -4.86 -7.50
C LEU A 150 13.22 -3.38 -7.66
N LEU A 151 12.35 -2.48 -7.18
CA LEU A 151 12.66 -1.05 -7.15
C LEU A 151 13.82 -0.74 -6.21
N GLU A 152 13.91 -1.43 -5.08
CA GLU A 152 15.04 -1.31 -4.14
C GLU A 152 16.34 -1.84 -4.75
N ASN A 153 16.30 -2.99 -5.43
CA ASN A 153 17.47 -3.63 -6.02
C ASN A 153 17.20 -4.10 -7.46
N PRO A 154 17.36 -3.22 -8.46
CA PRO A 154 17.12 -3.54 -9.87
C PRO A 154 17.99 -4.67 -10.44
N ALA A 155 19.14 -4.94 -9.80
CA ALA A 155 20.06 -6.01 -10.22
C ALA A 155 19.64 -7.39 -9.73
N SER A 156 18.65 -7.47 -8.84
CA SER A 156 18.18 -8.73 -8.29
C SER A 156 17.20 -9.44 -9.22
N SER A 157 17.24 -10.78 -9.20
CA SER A 157 16.33 -11.64 -9.94
C SER A 157 15.43 -12.37 -8.96
N PHE A 158 14.13 -12.10 -9.03
CA PHE A 158 13.16 -12.74 -8.17
C PHE A 158 12.45 -13.90 -8.89
N PRO A 159 12.23 -15.05 -8.23
CA PRO A 159 11.39 -16.10 -8.79
C PRO A 159 9.92 -15.65 -8.85
N PRO A 160 9.07 -16.27 -9.69
CA PRO A 160 7.64 -15.93 -9.76
C PRO A 160 6.87 -16.13 -8.44
N SER A 161 7.42 -16.95 -7.53
CA SER A 161 6.90 -17.20 -6.18
C SER A 161 7.31 -16.14 -5.15
N HIS A 162 8.13 -15.16 -5.55
CA HIS A 162 8.65 -14.15 -4.64
C HIS A 162 7.53 -13.36 -3.96
N SER A 163 7.63 -13.23 -2.63
CA SER A 163 6.64 -12.57 -1.77
C SER A 163 5.22 -13.16 -1.77
N ARG A 164 4.97 -14.30 -2.44
CA ARG A 164 3.64 -14.94 -2.47
C ARG A 164 3.40 -15.76 -1.20
N GLY A 165 2.22 -15.57 -0.60
CA GLY A 165 1.70 -16.43 0.47
C GLY A 165 1.03 -17.69 -0.06
N PHE A 166 0.74 -18.65 0.82
CA PHE A 166 0.24 -19.98 0.45
C PHE A 166 -1.06 -19.96 -0.38
N TYR A 167 -1.97 -19.02 -0.07
CA TYR A 167 -3.25 -18.87 -0.77
C TYR A 167 -3.21 -17.77 -1.84
N THR A 168 -2.04 -17.25 -2.22
CA THR A 168 -1.98 -16.16 -3.21
C THR A 168 -2.25 -16.68 -4.61
N LEU A 169 -3.32 -16.19 -5.24
CA LEU A 169 -3.68 -16.56 -6.60
C LEU A 169 -2.63 -16.06 -7.63
N PRO A 170 -2.41 -16.75 -8.76
CA PRO A 170 -1.55 -16.27 -9.85
C PRO A 170 -1.84 -14.82 -10.29
N GLU A 171 -3.12 -14.45 -10.26
CA GLU A 171 -3.71 -13.15 -10.58
C GLU A 171 -3.37 -12.06 -9.55
N CYS A 172 -2.97 -12.46 -8.34
CA CYS A 172 -2.61 -11.56 -7.25
C CYS A 172 -1.11 -11.29 -7.23
N ILE A 173 -0.73 -10.01 -7.31
CA ILE A 173 0.66 -9.55 -7.19
C ILE A 173 0.85 -8.93 -5.80
N PRO A 174 1.62 -9.57 -4.90
CA PRO A 174 1.87 -9.04 -3.55
C PRO A 174 2.56 -7.68 -3.61
N VAL A 175 2.07 -6.72 -2.82
CA VAL A 175 2.61 -5.34 -2.79
C VAL A 175 2.89 -4.84 -1.38
N LEU A 176 2.06 -5.23 -0.41
CA LEU A 176 2.23 -4.86 1.00
C LEU A 176 2.00 -6.07 1.87
N ARG A 177 2.86 -6.24 2.88
CA ARG A 177 2.70 -7.24 3.94
C ARG A 177 2.38 -6.54 5.24
N CYS A 178 1.40 -7.07 5.97
CA CYS A 178 1.13 -6.63 7.33
C CYS A 178 2.18 -7.23 8.28
N SER A 179 2.78 -6.38 9.11
CA SER A 179 3.56 -6.84 10.26
C SER A 179 2.60 -7.44 11.27
N SER A 180 2.64 -8.76 11.46
CA SER A 180 1.81 -9.41 12.48
C SER A 180 2.24 -8.91 13.87
N SER A 181 1.39 -8.14 14.54
CA SER A 181 1.58 -7.61 15.92
C SER A 181 1.61 -8.71 17.00
N ASN A 182 1.91 -9.97 16.66
CA ASN A 182 1.91 -11.06 17.63
C ASN A 182 3.16 -10.98 18.51
N SER A 183 2.97 -10.25 19.60
CA SER A 183 3.40 -10.65 20.94
C SER A 183 4.91 -10.61 21.19
N SER A 184 5.29 -9.65 22.02
CA SER A 184 6.53 -9.64 22.79
C SER A 184 6.84 -11.03 23.35
N SER A 185 7.78 -11.77 22.73
CA SER A 185 8.53 -12.81 23.43
C SER A 185 9.66 -13.39 22.59
N SER A 186 10.87 -13.26 23.14
CA SER A 186 12.04 -14.11 22.95
C SER A 186 12.89 -13.86 21.70
N ASN A 187 13.97 -13.09 21.90
CA ASN A 187 15.18 -13.12 21.08
C ASN A 187 15.68 -14.56 20.94
N SER A 188 15.21 -15.26 19.92
CA SER A 188 15.73 -16.55 19.49
C SER A 188 16.23 -16.33 18.07
N SER A 189 17.50 -15.96 17.96
CA SER A 189 18.24 -15.95 16.70
C SER A 189 18.30 -17.39 16.18
N SER A 190 17.29 -17.78 15.40
CA SER A 190 17.22 -19.07 14.75
C SER A 190 16.54 -18.89 13.41
N SER A 191 17.35 -18.93 12.36
CA SER A 191 16.98 -18.93 10.96
C SER A 191 15.86 -19.96 10.72
N SER A 192 14.62 -19.50 10.58
CA SER A 192 13.49 -20.38 10.28
C SER A 192 12.55 -19.66 9.33
N SER A 193 12.79 -19.92 8.05
CA SER A 193 12.15 -19.39 6.85
C SER A 193 10.67 -19.79 6.68
N SER A 194 9.85 -19.73 7.75
CA SER A 194 8.55 -20.42 7.76
C SER A 194 7.34 -19.56 8.12
N SER A 195 7.51 -18.40 8.76
CA SER A 195 6.38 -17.57 9.22
C SER A 195 5.95 -16.50 8.21
N GLU A 196 6.79 -16.15 7.24
CA GLU A 196 6.48 -15.12 6.24
C GLU A 196 5.24 -15.43 5.39
N GLY A 197 4.91 -16.72 5.23
CA GLY A 197 3.76 -17.16 4.45
C GLY A 197 2.40 -17.01 5.15
N LEU A 198 2.38 -16.63 6.44
CA LEU A 198 1.17 -16.53 7.25
C LEU A 198 0.74 -15.09 7.58
N SER A 199 1.54 -14.08 7.21
CA SER A 199 1.12 -12.69 7.43
C SER A 199 0.06 -12.27 6.40
N PRO A 200 -0.92 -11.43 6.79
CA PRO A 200 -1.87 -10.86 5.84
C PRO A 200 -1.15 -10.07 4.74
N LEU A 201 -1.59 -10.26 3.51
CA LEU A 201 -0.98 -9.72 2.31
C LEU A 201 -1.99 -8.91 1.51
N TYR A 202 -1.64 -7.67 1.18
CA TYR A 202 -2.34 -6.92 0.15
C TYR A 202 -1.71 -7.21 -1.21
N CYS A 203 -2.58 -7.55 -2.14
CA CYS A 203 -2.21 -7.89 -3.50
C CYS A 203 -2.95 -7.00 -4.49
N LEU A 204 -2.25 -6.61 -5.55
CA LEU A 204 -2.88 -6.07 -6.75
C LEU A 204 -3.55 -7.24 -7.49
N PHE A 205 -4.85 -7.15 -7.70
CA PHE A 205 -5.64 -8.13 -8.45
C PHE A 205 -5.86 -7.66 -9.88
N ARG A 206 -5.67 -8.57 -10.83
CA ARG A 206 -5.95 -8.39 -12.25
C ARG A 206 -6.64 -9.64 -12.79
N ASP A 207 -7.63 -9.47 -13.66
CA ASP A 207 -8.34 -10.60 -14.26
C ASP A 207 -7.49 -11.33 -15.32
N ARG A 208 -6.68 -10.57 -16.08
CA ARG A 208 -5.81 -11.10 -17.14
C ARG A 208 -4.40 -10.58 -17.00
N GLU A 209 -3.43 -11.34 -17.51
CA GLU A 209 -2.03 -10.97 -17.39
C GLU A 209 -1.72 -9.63 -18.04
N GLN A 210 -2.27 -9.34 -19.23
CA GLN A 210 -2.04 -8.07 -19.93
C GLN A 210 -2.87 -6.89 -19.41
N GLN A 211 -3.76 -7.13 -18.45
CA GLN A 211 -4.66 -6.11 -17.93
C GLN A 211 -4.02 -5.39 -16.75
N GLN A 212 -4.29 -4.09 -16.63
CA GLN A 212 -3.89 -3.33 -15.45
C GLN A 212 -4.64 -3.85 -14.22
N PRO A 213 -3.99 -3.86 -13.04
CA PRO A 213 -4.67 -4.15 -11.80
C PRO A 213 -5.88 -3.24 -11.57
N GLU A 214 -7.02 -3.85 -11.30
CA GLU A 214 -8.28 -3.13 -11.10
C GLU A 214 -8.61 -2.96 -9.62
N ALA A 215 -8.00 -3.77 -8.76
CA ALA A 215 -8.31 -3.75 -7.34
C ALA A 215 -7.09 -4.10 -6.49
N VAL A 216 -7.15 -3.66 -5.23
CA VAL A 216 -6.32 -4.20 -4.16
C VAL A 216 -7.19 -5.14 -3.34
N VAL A 217 -6.72 -6.38 -3.18
CA VAL A 217 -7.36 -7.39 -2.35
C VAL A 217 -6.48 -7.71 -1.14
N LEU A 218 -7.09 -8.01 -0.01
CA LEU A 218 -6.42 -8.54 1.18
C LEU A 218 -6.69 -10.04 1.27
N ASN A 219 -5.63 -10.78 1.53
CA ASN A 219 -5.70 -12.19 1.90
C ASN A 219 -5.10 -12.35 3.30
N ASP A 220 -5.90 -12.88 4.24
CA ASP A 220 -5.42 -13.30 5.55
C ASP A 220 -5.32 -14.84 5.57
N PRO A 221 -4.12 -15.38 5.32
CA PRO A 221 -3.93 -16.83 5.20
C PRO A 221 -4.14 -17.57 6.52
N THR A 222 -4.21 -16.87 7.66
CA THR A 222 -4.51 -17.49 8.96
C THR A 222 -6.01 -17.68 9.16
N ALA A 223 -6.82 -16.81 8.57
CA ALA A 223 -8.27 -16.83 8.70
C ALA A 223 -8.95 -17.64 7.57
N SER A 224 -8.52 -17.44 6.32
CA SER A 224 -9.19 -18.04 5.16
C SER A 224 -8.34 -17.97 3.88
N ALA A 225 -8.73 -18.75 2.86
CA ALA A 225 -8.23 -18.58 1.49
C ALA A 225 -9.00 -17.50 0.70
N VAL A 226 -9.98 -16.84 1.32
CA VAL A 226 -10.83 -15.81 0.70
C VAL A 226 -10.05 -14.50 0.53
N HIS A 227 -10.13 -13.93 -0.67
CA HIS A 227 -9.58 -12.62 -0.98
C HIS A 227 -10.67 -11.56 -0.85
N THR A 228 -10.45 -10.57 0.00
CA THR A 228 -11.41 -9.49 0.26
C THR A 228 -10.98 -8.24 -0.50
N VAL A 229 -11.86 -7.71 -1.36
CA VAL A 229 -11.59 -6.47 -2.09
C VAL A 229 -11.60 -5.29 -1.13
N HIS A 230 -10.47 -4.56 -1.05
CA HIS A 230 -10.33 -3.37 -0.20
C HIS A 230 -10.48 -2.07 -0.97
N ALA A 231 -9.93 -2.01 -2.17
CA ALA A 231 -10.00 -0.85 -3.03
C ALA A 231 -10.15 -1.31 -4.47
N ALA A 232 -10.92 -0.57 -5.26
CA ALA A 232 -11.07 -0.81 -6.68
C ALA A 232 -10.88 0.50 -7.44
N ALA A 233 -10.21 0.42 -8.58
CA ALA A 233 -10.11 1.47 -9.58
C ALA A 233 -11.48 1.57 -10.26
N SER A 234 -12.47 2.12 -9.54
CA SER A 234 -13.78 2.38 -10.12
C SER A 234 -13.62 3.34 -11.30
N THR A 235 -14.27 3.03 -12.41
CA THR A 235 -14.31 3.88 -13.60
C THR A 235 -15.21 5.10 -13.43
N ASN A 236 -15.88 5.27 -12.27
CA ASN A 236 -16.76 6.42 -12.04
C ASN A 236 -17.11 6.69 -10.55
N PRO A 237 -16.14 6.91 -9.64
CA PRO A 237 -16.48 7.30 -8.29
C PRO A 237 -16.86 8.78 -8.28
N LYS A 238 -18.13 9.07 -8.02
CA LYS A 238 -18.54 10.41 -7.55
C LYS A 238 -17.66 10.70 -6.32
N PRO A 239 -16.73 11.68 -6.38
CA PRO A 239 -15.66 11.75 -5.39
C PRO A 239 -16.27 12.01 -4.02
N SER A 240 -16.09 11.06 -3.10
CA SER A 240 -16.40 11.29 -1.69
C SER A 240 -15.38 12.29 -1.13
N LYS A 241 -15.79 13.11 -0.16
CA LYS A 241 -14.94 14.14 0.45
C LYS A 241 -13.60 13.59 0.97
N ALA A 242 -13.57 12.31 1.36
CA ALA A 242 -12.38 11.62 1.85
C ALA A 242 -11.39 11.19 0.75
N ALA A 243 -11.85 10.98 -0.49
CA ALA A 243 -10.99 10.67 -1.64
C ALA A 243 -10.25 11.93 -2.14
N ALA A 244 -10.90 13.11 -2.04
CA ALA A 244 -10.30 14.37 -2.43
C ALA A 244 -9.08 14.76 -1.57
N ALA A 245 -9.10 14.42 -0.28
CA ALA A 245 -7.97 14.69 0.62
C ALA A 245 -6.75 13.81 0.32
N ALA A 246 -6.95 12.53 -0.01
CA ALA A 246 -5.86 11.62 -0.37
C ALA A 246 -5.19 12.02 -1.70
N ALA A 247 -6.00 12.45 -2.68
CA ALA A 247 -5.49 12.96 -3.95
C ALA A 247 -4.64 14.24 -3.79
N ALA A 248 -4.91 15.05 -2.75
CA ALA A 248 -4.13 16.26 -2.47
C ALA A 248 -2.68 15.97 -2.05
N GLU A 249 -2.42 14.79 -1.49
CA GLU A 249 -1.06 14.38 -1.08
C GLU A 249 -0.32 13.57 -2.16
N GLY A 250 -0.90 13.45 -3.36
CA GLY A 250 -0.29 12.72 -4.47
C GLY A 250 -0.24 11.20 -4.28
N LEU A 251 -0.87 10.66 -3.22
CA LEU A 251 -0.98 9.23 -3.01
C LEU A 251 -2.08 8.63 -3.91
N PRO A 252 -1.78 7.53 -4.62
CA PRO A 252 -2.78 6.82 -5.42
C PRO A 252 -3.93 6.33 -4.56
N LEU A 253 -5.16 6.47 -5.08
CA LEU A 253 -6.38 6.15 -4.34
C LEU A 253 -6.42 4.71 -3.81
N LEU A 254 -5.90 3.76 -4.59
CA LEU A 254 -5.83 2.34 -4.21
C LEU A 254 -5.01 2.14 -2.93
N PHE A 255 -3.80 2.72 -2.89
CA PHE A 255 -2.90 2.57 -1.75
C PHE A 255 -3.30 3.44 -0.56
N ALA A 256 -3.90 4.61 -0.80
CA ALA A 256 -4.43 5.44 0.27
C ALA A 256 -5.53 4.71 1.09
N ALA A 257 -6.39 3.93 0.43
CA ALA A 257 -7.39 3.12 1.11
C ALA A 257 -6.76 2.00 1.97
N VAL A 258 -5.70 1.37 1.47
CA VAL A 258 -4.96 0.32 2.20
C VAL A 258 -4.27 0.89 3.44
N ILE A 259 -3.57 2.03 3.30
CA ILE A 259 -2.88 2.69 4.40
C ILE A 259 -3.90 3.13 5.46
N ARG A 260 -5.04 3.71 5.05
CA ARG A 260 -6.11 4.08 6.00
C ARG A 260 -6.61 2.86 6.77
N HIS A 261 -6.90 1.75 6.08
CA HIS A 261 -7.36 0.52 6.73
C HIS A 261 -6.33 -0.02 7.74
N ALA A 262 -5.04 0.01 7.40
CA ALA A 262 -3.97 -0.38 8.32
C ALA A 262 -3.92 0.52 9.57
N VAL A 263 -4.01 1.84 9.39
CA VAL A 263 -4.04 2.81 10.50
C VAL A 263 -5.24 2.57 11.43
N GLU A 264 -6.44 2.34 10.86
CA GLU A 264 -7.65 2.06 11.62
C GLU A 264 -7.51 0.77 12.45
N ASN A 265 -6.88 -0.27 11.87
CA ASN A 265 -6.61 -1.52 12.59
C ASN A 265 -5.61 -1.34 13.73
N THR A 266 -4.51 -0.62 13.51
CA THR A 266 -3.53 -0.32 14.58
C THR A 266 -4.18 0.45 15.73
N GLN A 267 -5.06 1.42 15.42
CA GLN A 267 -5.80 2.17 16.45
C GLN A 267 -6.77 1.28 17.23
N LYS A 268 -7.48 0.37 16.55
CA LYS A 268 -8.39 -0.58 17.19
C LYS A 268 -7.65 -1.54 18.12
N GLU A 269 -6.48 -2.04 17.71
CA GLU A 269 -5.62 -2.88 18.54
C GLU A 269 -5.10 -2.13 19.78
N ALA A 270 -4.68 -0.88 19.63
CA ALA A 270 -4.25 -0.03 20.73
C ALA A 270 -5.40 0.22 21.74
N ALA A 271 -6.61 0.49 21.25
CA ALA A 271 -7.79 0.69 22.08
C ALA A 271 -8.16 -0.60 22.86
N ASN A 272 -8.14 -1.76 22.20
CA ASN A 272 -8.42 -3.05 22.84
C ASN A 272 -7.38 -3.40 23.91
N SER A 273 -6.10 -3.10 23.65
CA SER A 273 -5.00 -3.36 24.60
C SER A 273 -5.15 -2.52 25.88
N SER A 274 -5.65 -1.28 25.78
CA SER A 274 -5.86 -0.41 26.93
C SER A 274 -6.99 -0.87 27.87
N ASN A 275 -8.03 -1.54 27.34
CA ASN A 275 -9.16 -2.03 28.13
C ASN A 275 -8.85 -3.31 28.92
N GLY A 276 -7.87 -4.10 28.50
CA GLY A 276 -7.52 -5.39 29.13
C GLY A 276 -6.70 -5.29 30.42
N GLN A 277 -6.17 -4.11 30.78
CA GLN A 277 -5.23 -3.95 31.88
C GLN A 277 -5.86 -3.57 33.25
N LEU A 278 -7.18 -3.41 33.33
CA LEU A 278 -7.87 -2.84 34.50
C LEU A 278 -8.49 -3.86 35.46
N ASN A 279 -7.92 -5.06 35.66
CA ASN A 279 -8.34 -5.86 36.82
C ASN A 279 -7.20 -6.60 37.57
N PRO A 280 -6.35 -5.87 38.32
CA PRO A 280 -5.44 -6.47 39.28
C PRO A 280 -6.06 -6.70 40.67
N GLN A 281 -7.38 -6.60 40.87
CA GLN A 281 -7.98 -6.82 42.19
C GLN A 281 -9.29 -7.63 42.14
N ALA A 282 -9.13 -8.95 42.15
CA ALA A 282 -10.06 -9.83 42.86
C ALA A 282 -9.22 -10.68 43.82
N LYS A 283 -9.17 -10.23 45.08
CA LYS A 283 -8.70 -11.01 46.23
C LYS A 283 -9.83 -11.91 46.72
#